data_AF-A0A2V7UKV0-F1
#
_entry.id   AF-A0A2V7UKV0-F1
#
_cell.length_a   1.000
_cell.length_b   1.000
_cell.length_c   1.000
_cell.angle_alpha   90.00
_cell.angle_beta   90.00
_cell.angle_gamma   90.00
#
_symmetry.space_group_name_H-M   'P 1'
#
loop_
_entity.id
_entity.type
_entity.pdbx_description
1 polymer ?
#
loop_
_entity_poly.entity_id
_entity_poly.type
_entity_poly.pdbx_seq_one_letter_code
_entity_poly.pdbx_strand_id
1 'polypeptide(L)'
;MTDAYATMKTTLRHNPSAVISVVVNRARTARQGWEVFHTLDGIAGRFMTRRLCYLGYLPEDESVRRSVAMKTPAVQMEPDSAVALRMREIASVLIPAREPGRLQPPWDDQRNFQEAPR
;
A
#
# COMPACT_ATOMS: atom_id res chain seq x y z
N MET A 1 3.60 -10.87 -8.81
CA MET A 1 2.57 -11.30 -7.83
C MET A 1 3.00 -12.49 -6.98
N THR A 2 3.78 -13.43 -7.51
CA THR A 2 4.20 -14.66 -6.81
C THR A 2 4.88 -14.43 -5.46
N ASP A 3 5.79 -13.46 -5.38
CA ASP A 3 6.52 -13.16 -4.14
C ASP A 3 5.58 -12.69 -3.02
N ALA A 4 4.74 -11.69 -3.30
CA ALA A 4 3.73 -11.20 -2.34
C ALA A 4 2.81 -12.33 -1.82
N TYR A 5 2.38 -13.25 -2.69
CA TYR A 5 1.59 -14.41 -2.27
C TYR A 5 2.36 -15.33 -1.32
N ALA A 6 3.62 -15.65 -1.64
CA ALA A 6 4.47 -16.48 -0.79
C ALA A 6 4.71 -15.84 0.59
N THR A 7 4.94 -14.52 0.62
CA THR A 7 5.06 -13.75 1.86
C THR A 7 3.78 -13.80 2.68
N MET A 8 2.62 -13.49 2.08
CA MET A 8 1.32 -13.54 2.78
C MET A 8 1.04 -14.93 3.36
N LYS A 9 1.26 -15.99 2.58
CA LYS A 9 1.06 -17.37 3.04
C LYS A 9 1.99 -17.69 4.21
N THR A 10 3.25 -17.28 4.14
CA THR A 10 4.22 -17.53 5.21
C THR A 10 3.85 -16.74 6.47
N THR A 11 3.47 -15.47 6.35
CA THR A 11 3.01 -14.64 7.47
C THR A 11 1.80 -15.27 8.15
N LEU A 12 0.78 -15.68 7.39
CA LEU A 12 -0.44 -16.29 7.95
C LEU A 12 -0.20 -17.66 8.57
N ARG A 13 0.83 -18.40 8.13
CA ARG A 13 1.24 -19.65 8.79
C ARG A 13 1.84 -19.40 10.18
N HIS A 14 2.56 -18.30 10.37
CA HIS A 14 3.19 -17.98 11.66
C HIS A 14 2.25 -17.18 12.57
N ASN A 15 1.41 -16.31 12.00
CA ASN A 15 0.41 -15.53 12.72
C ASN A 15 -0.93 -15.57 11.96
N PRO A 16 -1.80 -16.54 12.26
CA PRO A 16 -3.09 -16.70 11.59
C PRO A 16 -4.04 -15.51 11.74
N SER A 17 -3.86 -14.70 12.80
CA SER A 17 -4.62 -13.49 13.10
C SER A 17 -4.04 -12.21 12.50
N ALA A 18 -2.93 -12.30 11.75
CA ALA A 18 -2.32 -11.12 11.15
C ALA A 18 -3.28 -10.40 10.18
N VAL A 19 -3.40 -9.08 10.35
CA VAL A 19 -4.04 -8.20 9.36
C VAL A 19 -2.99 -7.82 8.33
N ILE A 20 -3.25 -8.13 7.06
CA ILE A 20 -2.33 -7.84 5.97
C ILE A 20 -2.78 -6.58 5.25
N SER A 21 -1.96 -5.55 5.37
CA SER A 21 -2.11 -4.29 4.67
C SER A 21 -1.14 -4.21 3.49
N VAL A 22 -1.61 -3.70 2.35
CA VAL A 22 -0.91 -3.73 1.07
C VAL A 22 -0.73 -2.31 0.55
N VAL A 23 0.52 -1.98 0.20
CA VAL A 23 0.86 -0.81 -0.62
C VAL A 23 1.30 -1.32 -1.99
N VAL A 24 0.68 -0.81 -3.05
CA VAL A 24 1.08 -1.16 -4.41
C VAL A 24 2.17 -0.20 -4.88
N ASN A 25 3.40 -0.71 -4.98
CA ASN A 25 4.53 0.09 -5.44
C ASN A 25 4.56 0.21 -6.98
N ARG A 26 5.13 1.31 -7.49
CA ARG A 26 5.37 1.57 -8.92
C ARG A 26 4.10 1.54 -9.80
N ALA A 27 2.99 2.07 -9.28
CA ALA A 27 1.78 2.22 -10.10
C ALA A 27 1.81 3.55 -10.87
N ARG A 28 1.52 3.52 -12.16
CA ARG A 28 1.43 4.71 -13.03
C ARG A 28 0.22 5.59 -12.68
N THR A 29 -0.84 4.98 -12.18
CA THR A 29 -2.09 5.66 -11.81
C THR A 29 -2.70 5.02 -10.57
N ALA A 30 -3.57 5.76 -9.88
CA ALA A 30 -4.37 5.24 -8.77
C ALA A 30 -5.20 4.02 -9.19
N ARG A 31 -5.81 4.09 -10.39
CA ARG A 31 -6.58 3.00 -10.97
C ARG A 31 -5.74 1.73 -11.13
N GLN A 32 -4.53 1.84 -11.68
CA GLN A 32 -3.64 0.68 -11.82
C GLN A 32 -3.28 0.10 -10.45
N GLY A 33 -2.99 0.96 -9.47
CA GLY A 33 -2.72 0.54 -8.09
C GLY A 33 -3.88 -0.27 -7.51
N TRP A 34 -5.11 0.20 -7.70
CA TRP A 34 -6.32 -0.47 -7.26
C TRP A 34 -6.57 -1.81 -7.97
N GLU A 35 -6.41 -1.88 -9.29
CA GLU A 35 -6.59 -3.11 -10.08
C GLU A 35 -5.60 -4.21 -9.66
N VAL A 36 -4.34 -3.84 -9.38
CA VAL A 36 -3.33 -4.77 -8.86
C VAL A 36 -3.70 -5.26 -7.46
N PHE A 37 -4.13 -4.36 -6.58
CA PHE A 37 -4.61 -4.75 -5.25
C PHE A 37 -5.80 -5.71 -5.33
N HIS A 38 -6.80 -5.40 -6.16
CA HIS A 38 -8.01 -6.20 -6.28
C HIS A 38 -7.70 -7.63 -6.77
N THR A 39 -6.75 -7.76 -7.69
CA THR A 39 -6.26 -9.07 -8.13
C THR A 39 -5.64 -9.85 -6.97
N LEU A 40 -4.82 -9.18 -6.15
CA LEU A 40 -4.16 -9.81 -5.00
C LEU A 40 -5.16 -10.19 -3.90
N ASP A 41 -6.15 -9.34 -3.62
CA ASP A 41 -7.23 -9.61 -2.67
C ASP A 41 -8.07 -10.81 -3.13
N GLY A 42 -8.37 -10.92 -4.42
CA GLY A 42 -9.05 -12.10 -4.98
C GLY A 42 -8.25 -13.40 -4.81
N ILE A 43 -6.93 -13.36 -4.98
CA ILE A 43 -6.04 -14.51 -4.72
C ILE A 43 -6.06 -14.87 -3.23
N ALA A 44 -5.94 -13.89 -2.33
CA ALA A 44 -5.98 -14.12 -0.89
C ALA A 44 -7.34 -14.68 -0.44
N GLY A 45 -8.44 -14.17 -0.97
CA GLY A 45 -9.79 -14.66 -0.71
C GLY A 45 -9.95 -16.11 -1.16
N ARG A 46 -9.54 -16.43 -2.39
CA ARG A 46 -9.70 -17.76 -2.98
C ARG A 46 -8.83 -18.83 -2.32
N PHE A 47 -7.57 -18.52 -2.01
CA PHE A 47 -6.58 -19.52 -1.60
C PHE A 47 -6.23 -19.48 -0.11
N MET A 48 -6.55 -18.39 0.60
CA MET A 48 -6.23 -18.24 2.02
C MET A 48 -7.45 -17.92 2.89
N THR A 49 -8.63 -17.70 2.30
CA THR A 49 -9.84 -17.26 3.01
C THR A 49 -9.54 -16.02 3.88
N ARG A 50 -8.89 -15.02 3.27
CA ARG A 50 -8.52 -13.76 3.91
C ARG A 50 -8.87 -12.58 3.01
N ARG A 51 -9.18 -11.44 3.63
CA ARG A 51 -9.30 -10.13 2.98
C ARG A 51 -8.06 -9.32 3.30
N LEU A 52 -7.61 -8.54 2.33
CA LEU A 52 -6.48 -7.63 2.46
C LEU A 52 -6.97 -6.20 2.68
N CYS A 53 -6.12 -5.38 3.27
CA CYS A 53 -6.36 -3.95 3.46
C CYS A 53 -5.54 -3.14 2.44
N TYR A 54 -6.15 -2.27 1.63
CA TYR A 54 -5.46 -1.45 0.63
C TYR A 54 -4.95 -0.12 1.19
N LEU A 55 -3.70 -0.02 1.65
CA LEU A 55 -3.19 1.26 2.19
C LEU A 55 -2.98 2.35 1.14
N GLY A 56 -2.87 2.00 -0.13
CA GLY A 56 -2.61 2.96 -1.20
C GLY A 56 -1.61 2.45 -2.23
N TYR A 57 -1.10 3.37 -3.04
CA TYR A 57 -0.06 3.08 -4.02
C TYR A 57 1.07 4.11 -3.96
N LEU A 58 2.25 3.69 -4.41
CA LEU A 58 3.38 4.58 -4.67
C LEU A 58 3.55 4.72 -6.19
N PRO A 59 3.70 5.95 -6.72
CA PRO A 59 3.89 6.18 -8.13
C PRO A 59 5.25 5.66 -8.61
N GLU A 60 5.34 5.33 -9.91
CA GLU A 60 6.66 5.22 -10.56
C GLU A 60 7.30 6.62 -10.57
N ASP A 61 8.50 6.75 -10.01
CA ASP A 61 9.15 8.03 -9.78
C ASP A 61 10.68 7.90 -9.89
N GLU A 62 11.29 8.75 -10.73
CA GLU A 62 12.75 8.79 -10.95
C GLU A 62 13.53 9.20 -9.70
N SER A 63 12.92 9.99 -8.82
CA SER A 63 13.53 10.43 -7.57
C SER A 63 13.98 9.23 -6.73
N VAL A 64 13.24 8.11 -6.76
CA VAL A 64 13.63 6.87 -6.08
C VAL A 64 14.94 6.31 -6.64
N ARG A 65 15.11 6.32 -7.97
CA ARG A 65 16.33 5.80 -8.59
C ARG A 65 17.53 6.67 -8.26
N ARG A 66 17.35 7.99 -8.31
CA ARG A 66 18.37 8.96 -7.88
C ARG A 66 18.72 8.77 -6.41
N SER A 67 17.72 8.57 -5.55
CA SER A 67 17.92 8.46 -4.10
C SER A 67 18.73 7.21 -3.74
N VAL A 68 18.47 6.10 -4.42
CA VAL A 68 19.24 4.86 -4.27
C VAL A 68 20.69 5.06 -4.70
N ALA A 69 20.94 5.70 -5.84
CA ALA A 69 22.30 5.98 -6.31
C ALA A 69 23.09 6.87 -5.32
N MET A 70 22.42 7.86 -4.73
CA MET A 70 22.99 8.78 -3.75
C MET A 70 23.01 8.23 -2.32
N LYS A 71 22.56 6.99 -2.10
CA LYS A 71 22.43 6.37 -0.76
C LYS A 71 21.70 7.25 0.25
N THR A 72 20.74 8.04 -0.23
CA THR A 72 19.94 8.95 0.58
C THR A 72 18.45 8.60 0.39
N PRO A 73 17.63 8.48 1.44
CA PRO A 73 16.21 8.18 1.29
C PRO A 73 15.47 9.20 0.40
N ALA A 74 14.59 8.74 -0.49
CA ALA A 74 13.85 9.61 -1.41
C ALA A 74 13.07 10.72 -0.68
N VAL A 75 12.45 10.38 0.46
CA VAL A 75 11.71 11.33 1.32
C VAL A 75 12.57 12.43 1.94
N GLN A 76 13.88 12.23 2.04
CA GLN A 76 14.85 13.21 2.55
C GLN A 76 15.50 13.99 1.40
N MET A 77 15.88 13.29 0.32
CA MET A 77 16.56 13.88 -0.82
C MET A 77 15.65 14.77 -1.66
N GLU A 78 14.42 14.32 -1.90
CA GLU A 78 13.42 15.02 -2.71
C GLU A 78 12.05 14.99 -1.99
N PRO A 79 11.86 15.81 -0.95
CA PRO A 79 10.69 15.77 -0.07
C PRO A 79 9.36 16.05 -0.77
N ASP A 80 9.40 16.74 -1.92
CA ASP A 80 8.22 17.13 -2.71
C ASP A 80 8.00 16.24 -3.94
N SER A 81 8.78 15.16 -4.08
CA SER A 81 8.58 14.15 -5.12
C SER A 81 7.22 13.44 -4.95
N ALA A 82 6.66 12.94 -6.05
CA ALA A 82 5.36 12.28 -6.03
C ALA A 82 5.36 11.06 -5.10
N VAL A 83 6.46 10.30 -5.08
CA VAL A 83 6.65 9.18 -4.15
C VAL A 83 6.75 9.63 -2.70
N ALA A 84 7.43 10.74 -2.39
CA ALA A 84 7.61 11.21 -1.03
C ALA A 84 6.30 11.73 -0.44
N LEU A 85 5.52 12.48 -1.23
CA LEU A 85 4.20 12.95 -0.84
C LEU A 85 3.25 11.77 -0.57
N ARG A 86 3.19 10.78 -1.47
CA ARG A 86 2.35 9.59 -1.29
C ARG A 86 2.78 8.72 -0.11
N MET A 87 4.08 8.60 0.13
CA MET A 87 4.59 7.86 1.29
C MET A 87 4.19 8.55 2.60
N ARG A 88 4.18 9.89 2.67
CA ARG A 88 3.71 10.64 3.84
C ARG A 88 2.20 10.46 4.07
N GLU A 89 1.40 10.45 3.00
CA GLU A 89 -0.04 10.15 3.08
C GLU A 89 -0.30 8.74 3.63
N ILE A 90 0.44 7.72 3.15
CA ILE A 90 0.30 6.36 3.67
C ILE A 90 0.74 6.29 5.14
N ALA A 91 1.84 6.99 5.49
CA ALA A 91 2.35 7.01 6.85
C ALA A 91 1.37 7.66 7.83
N SER A 92 0.64 8.71 7.44
CA SER A 92 -0.33 9.38 8.31
C SER A 92 -1.51 8.47 8.70
N VAL A 93 -1.84 7.50 7.85
CA VAL A 93 -2.86 6.47 8.14
C VAL A 93 -2.34 5.41 9.12
N LEU A 94 -1.03 5.12 9.07
CA LEU A 94 -0.41 4.09 9.90
C LEU A 94 0.00 4.57 11.28
N ILE A 95 0.31 5.86 11.43
CA ILE A 95 0.66 6.46 12.72
C ILE A 95 -0.64 6.65 13.49
N PRO A 96 -0.93 5.85 14.54
CA PRO A 96 -2.09 6.07 15.37
C PRO A 96 -1.91 7.42 16.07
N ALA A 97 -2.97 8.20 16.23
CA ALA A 97 -2.99 9.29 17.21
C ALA A 97 -2.92 8.68 18.62
N ARG A 98 -1.74 8.25 19.09
CA ARG A 98 -1.42 7.68 20.41
C ARG A 98 -2.37 6.61 20.99
N GLU A 99 -3.36 6.09 20.25
CA GLU A 99 -4.27 5.06 20.71
C GLU A 99 -4.08 3.74 19.94
N PRO A 100 -3.55 2.69 20.58
CA PRO A 100 -3.43 1.37 19.99
C PRO A 100 -4.84 0.75 19.85
N GLY A 101 -5.34 0.63 18.62
CA GLY A 101 -6.60 -0.09 18.37
C GLY A 101 -7.36 0.27 17.09
N ARG A 102 -7.05 1.40 16.44
CA ARG A 102 -7.76 1.85 15.24
C ARG A 102 -6.89 1.73 13.98
N LEU A 103 -6.56 0.52 13.57
CA LEU A 103 -6.15 0.27 12.18
C LEU A 103 -7.42 0.07 11.33
N GLN A 104 -8.28 1.08 11.28
CA GLN A 104 -9.34 1.19 10.27
C GLN A 104 -9.02 2.42 9.43
N PRO A 105 -8.44 2.23 8.25
CA PRO A 105 -8.11 3.33 7.38
C PRO A 105 -9.38 3.91 6.71
N PRO A 106 -9.39 5.22 6.39
CA PRO A 106 -10.60 5.95 5.99
C PRO A 106 -11.17 5.58 4.60
N TRP A 107 -10.56 4.62 3.91
CA TRP A 107 -10.99 4.16 2.58
C TRP A 107 -11.84 2.88 2.60
N ASP A 108 -12.23 2.40 3.79
CA ASP A 108 -13.15 1.25 3.95
C ASP A 108 -14.60 1.53 3.48
N ASP A 109 -14.80 2.61 2.72
CA ASP A 109 -16.05 2.91 2.05
C ASP A 109 -15.89 2.66 0.55
N GLN A 110 -16.44 1.54 0.07
CA GLN A 110 -16.52 1.17 -1.35
C GLN A 110 -17.20 2.24 -2.24
N ARG A 111 -17.73 3.31 -1.64
CA ARG A 111 -18.42 4.42 -2.29
C ARG A 111 -17.51 5.51 -2.86
N ASN A 112 -16.27 5.66 -2.38
CA ASN A 112 -15.47 6.87 -2.66
C ASN A 112 -14.60 6.84 -3.94
N PHE A 113 -14.57 5.73 -4.68
CA PHE A 113 -13.78 5.62 -5.91
C PHE A 113 -14.53 6.00 -7.19
N GLN A 114 -15.83 6.35 -7.11
CA GLN A 114 -16.61 6.81 -8.27
C GLN A 114 -16.61 8.34 -8.45
N GLU A 115 -16.04 9.12 -7.52
CA GLU A 115 -16.13 10.59 -7.51
C GLU A 115 -14.77 11.31 -7.57
N ALA A 116 -13.78 10.78 -8.29
CA ALA A 116 -12.59 11.57 -8.62
C ALA A 116 -12.91 12.52 -9.80
N PRO A 117 -12.70 13.85 -9.68
CA PRO A 117 -12.93 14.78 -10.80
C PRO A 117 -11.99 14.47 -11.97
N ARG A 118 -12.54 14.68 -13.18
CA ARG A 118 -11.93 14.36 -14.48
C ARG A 118 -10.56 15.00 -14.71
#